data_AF-A0A522IWK8-F1
#
_entry.id   AF-A0A522IWK8-F1
#
_cell.length_a   1.000
_cell.length_b   1.000
_cell.length_c   1.000
_cell.angle_alpha   90.00
_cell.angle_beta   90.00
_cell.angle_gamma   90.00
#
_symmetry.space_group_name_H-M   'P 1'
#
loop_
_entity.id
_entity.type
_entity.pdbx_description
1 polymer ?
#
loop_
_entity_poly.entity_id
_entity_poly.type
_entity_poly.pdbx_seq_one_letter_code
_entity_poly.pdbx_strand_id
1 'polypeptide(L)'
;AMNLQMTAERHRRAVVTKANGQKEAEILQAEGEKQAAVLRAEGEKQAAILIAEARERQAQAEAKATKDVSEAISGGNIQAIQYFLGLKYVEAIKDIGSSQNSKLVLMPLEAGGVTGAVAGIAELLKASNITTPTA
;
A
#
# COMPACT_ATOMS: atom_id res chain seq x y z
N ALA A 1 13.59 -71.27 36.85
CA ALA A 1 12.19 -70.81 36.66
C ALA A 1 11.94 -69.42 37.27
N MET A 2 12.27 -69.18 38.55
CA MET A 2 11.99 -67.89 39.24
C MET A 2 12.69 -66.65 38.65
N ASN A 3 13.97 -66.73 38.26
CA ASN A 3 14.71 -65.58 37.72
C ASN A 3 14.10 -65.01 36.41
N LEU A 4 13.57 -65.89 35.54
CA LEU A 4 12.90 -65.52 34.29
C LEU A 4 11.59 -64.77 34.52
N GLN A 5 10.83 -65.16 35.55
CA GLN A 5 9.58 -64.46 35.91
C GLN A 5 9.85 -63.05 36.43
N MET A 6 10.91 -62.88 37.24
CA MET A 6 11.27 -61.58 37.80
C MET A 6 11.76 -60.59 36.73
N THR A 7 12.48 -61.07 35.70
CA THR A 7 12.87 -60.24 34.55
C THR A 7 11.68 -59.87 33.69
N ALA A 8 10.76 -60.80 33.45
CA ALA A 8 9.52 -60.54 32.70
C ALA A 8 8.64 -59.49 33.39
N GLU A 9 8.49 -59.57 34.71
CA GLU A 9 7.73 -58.60 35.51
C GLU A 9 8.33 -57.18 35.41
N ARG A 10 9.66 -57.06 35.52
CA ARG A 10 10.38 -55.77 35.34
C ARG A 10 10.18 -55.21 33.94
N HIS A 11 10.33 -56.04 32.92
CA HIS A 11 10.10 -55.61 31.54
C HIS A 11 8.67 -55.11 31.33
N ARG A 12 7.68 -55.84 31.87
CA ARG A 12 6.26 -55.45 31.77
C ARG A 12 6.02 -54.10 32.42
N ARG A 13 6.54 -53.89 33.63
CA ARG A 13 6.43 -52.60 34.34
C ARG A 13 7.11 -51.47 33.58
N ALA A 14 8.33 -51.70 33.06
CA ALA A 14 9.05 -50.70 32.29
C ALA A 14 8.28 -50.28 31.02
N VAL A 15 7.67 -51.24 30.31
CA VAL A 15 6.84 -50.97 29.13
C VAL A 15 5.58 -50.18 29.50
N VAL A 16 4.88 -50.56 30.58
CA VAL A 16 3.69 -49.85 31.05
C VAL A 16 4.03 -48.42 31.48
N THR A 17 5.11 -48.22 32.24
CA THR A 17 5.55 -46.89 32.66
C THR A 17 5.91 -46.03 31.45
N LYS A 18 6.61 -46.59 30.45
CA LYS A 18 6.95 -45.86 29.22
C LYS A 18 5.70 -45.48 28.42
N ALA A 19 4.74 -46.39 28.27
CA ALA A 19 3.48 -46.13 27.59
C ALA A 19 2.65 -45.05 28.29
N ASN A 20 2.59 -45.09 29.63
CA ASN A 20 1.93 -44.06 30.41
C ASN A 20 2.58 -42.69 30.24
N GLY A 21 3.92 -42.62 30.28
CA GLY A 21 4.65 -41.37 30.05
C GLY A 21 4.46 -40.81 28.64
N GLN A 22 4.40 -41.68 27.62
CA GLN A 22 4.08 -41.26 26.25
C GLN A 22 2.67 -40.69 26.14
N LYS A 23 1.68 -41.39 26.71
CA LYS A 23 0.29 -40.92 26.73
C LYS A 23 0.16 -39.57 27.43
N GLU A 24 0.82 -39.40 28.57
CA GLU A 24 0.77 -38.18 29.35
C GLU A 24 1.44 -36.99 28.62
N ALA A 25 2.56 -37.25 27.93
CA ALA A 25 3.20 -36.26 27.07
C ALA A 25 2.31 -35.84 25.88
N GLU A 26 1.64 -36.79 25.22
CA GLU A 26 0.71 -36.50 24.12
C GLU A 26 -0.49 -35.67 24.60
N ILE A 27 -1.03 -35.97 25.77
CA ILE A 27 -2.13 -35.19 26.38
C ILE A 27 -1.66 -33.76 26.66
N LEU A 28 -0.51 -33.59 27.32
CA LEU A 28 0.06 -32.27 27.62
C LEU A 28 0.32 -31.46 26.36
N GLN A 29 0.82 -32.10 25.30
CA GLN A 29 1.03 -31.45 24.01
C GLN A 29 -0.30 -31.00 23.40
N ALA A 30 -1.30 -31.87 23.34
CA ALA A 30 -2.62 -31.54 22.79
C ALA A 30 -3.33 -30.43 23.59
N GLU A 31 -3.20 -30.43 24.91
CA GLU A 31 -3.71 -29.36 25.78
C GLU A 31 -3.00 -28.04 25.53
N GLY A 32 -1.67 -28.06 25.40
CA GLY A 32 -0.87 -26.89 25.06
C GLY A 32 -1.25 -26.32 23.69
N GLU A 33 -1.43 -27.17 22.68
CA GLU A 33 -1.86 -26.76 21.34
C GLU A 33 -3.27 -26.14 21.37
N LYS A 34 -4.20 -26.75 22.10
CA LYS A 34 -5.56 -26.20 22.30
C LYS A 34 -5.52 -24.83 22.97
N GLN A 35 -4.78 -24.69 24.06
CA GLN A 35 -4.64 -23.42 24.77
C GLN A 35 -4.01 -22.35 23.88
N ALA A 36 -2.94 -22.70 23.15
CA ALA A 36 -2.30 -21.78 22.21
C ALA A 36 -3.25 -21.34 21.08
N ALA A 37 -4.08 -22.25 20.55
CA ALA A 37 -5.07 -21.91 19.54
C ALA A 37 -6.14 -20.95 20.07
N VAL A 38 -6.63 -21.17 21.30
CA VAL A 38 -7.59 -20.27 21.95
C VAL A 38 -6.98 -18.88 22.16
N LEU A 39 -5.78 -18.81 22.73
CA LEU A 39 -5.11 -17.53 22.96
C LEU A 39 -4.84 -16.76 21.66
N ARG A 40 -4.47 -17.45 20.58
CA ARG A 40 -4.34 -16.80 19.26
C ARG A 40 -5.67 -16.25 18.77
N ALA A 41 -6.74 -17.04 18.82
CA ALA A 41 -8.06 -16.60 18.37
C ALA A 41 -8.59 -15.40 19.19
N GLU A 42 -8.36 -15.40 20.50
CA GLU A 42 -8.71 -14.27 21.38
C GLU A 42 -7.88 -13.02 21.05
N GLY A 43 -6.57 -13.18 20.83
CA GLY A 43 -5.70 -12.08 20.40
C GLY A 43 -6.11 -11.48 19.06
N GLU A 44 -6.43 -12.33 18.07
CA GLU A 44 -6.92 -11.89 16.76
C GLU A 44 -8.26 -11.15 16.87
N LYS A 45 -9.19 -11.66 17.68
CA LYS A 45 -10.47 -10.99 17.94
C LYS A 45 -10.26 -9.61 18.58
N GLN A 46 -9.41 -9.51 19.60
CA GLN A 46 -9.11 -8.24 20.26
C GLN A 46 -8.44 -7.25 19.30
N ALA A 47 -7.48 -7.72 18.50
CA ALA A 47 -6.84 -6.90 17.48
C ALA A 47 -7.85 -6.38 16.45
N ALA A 48 -8.76 -7.24 15.97
CA ALA A 48 -9.80 -6.84 15.03
C ALA A 48 -10.75 -5.79 15.61
N ILE A 49 -11.13 -5.92 16.89
CA ILE A 49 -11.95 -4.92 17.60
C ILE A 49 -11.22 -3.58 17.67
N LEU A 50 -9.96 -3.58 18.12
CA LEU A 50 -9.17 -2.34 18.22
C LEU A 50 -9.00 -1.64 16.88
N ILE A 51 -8.79 -2.41 15.81
CA ILE A 51 -8.69 -1.86 14.44
C ILE A 51 -10.03 -1.26 14.01
N ALA A 52 -11.15 -1.95 14.28
CA ALA A 52 -12.48 -1.44 13.96
C ALA A 52 -12.79 -0.15 14.73
N GLU A 53 -12.53 -0.10 16.04
CA GLU A 53 -12.72 1.08 16.88
C GLU A 53 -11.85 2.26 16.43
N ALA A 54 -10.59 1.99 16.06
CA ALA A 54 -9.70 3.02 15.51
C ALA A 54 -10.27 3.60 14.21
N ARG A 55 -10.77 2.74 13.31
CA ARG A 55 -11.37 3.16 12.05
C ARG A 55 -12.66 3.95 12.25
N GLU A 56 -13.51 3.53 13.18
CA GLU A 56 -14.73 4.28 13.53
C GLU A 56 -14.38 5.66 14.09
N ARG A 57 -13.42 5.74 15.01
CA ARG A 57 -12.98 7.00 15.59
C ARG A 57 -12.40 7.93 14.52
N GLN A 58 -11.60 7.39 13.59
CA GLN A 58 -11.06 8.16 12.48
C GLN A 58 -12.16 8.69 11.56
N ALA A 59 -13.12 7.84 11.19
CA ALA A 59 -14.25 8.24 10.35
C ALA A 59 -15.13 9.31 11.03
N GLN A 60 -15.36 9.20 12.34
CA GLN A 60 -16.08 10.21 13.11
C GLN A 60 -15.32 11.54 13.16
N ALA A 61 -14.00 11.51 13.35
CA ALA A 61 -13.17 12.70 13.35
C ALA A 61 -13.20 13.40 11.98
N GLU A 62 -13.12 12.64 10.89
CA GLU A 62 -13.18 13.15 9.52
C GLU A 62 -14.55 13.71 9.17
N ALA A 63 -15.63 13.02 9.56
CA ALA A 63 -17.00 13.52 9.41
C ALA A 63 -17.21 14.83 10.18
N LYS A 64 -16.68 14.92 11.41
CA LYS A 64 -16.74 16.13 12.22
C LYS A 64 -15.95 17.28 11.58
N ALA A 65 -14.71 17.03 11.16
CA ALA A 65 -13.90 18.03 10.47
C ALA A 65 -14.59 18.53 9.17
N THR A 66 -15.18 17.62 8.40
CA THR A 66 -15.94 17.97 7.19
C THR A 66 -17.17 18.82 7.52
N LYS A 67 -17.89 18.47 8.59
CA LYS A 67 -19.05 19.24 9.05
C LYS A 67 -18.63 20.64 9.52
N ASP A 68 -17.58 20.74 10.32
CA ASP A 68 -17.06 22.01 10.83
C ASP A 68 -16.62 22.93 9.66
N VAL A 69 -15.97 22.36 8.64
CA VAL A 69 -15.62 23.09 7.40
C VAL A 69 -16.88 23.49 6.61
N SER A 70 -17.85 22.58 6.45
CA SER A 70 -19.11 22.88 5.75
C SER A 70 -19.92 23.97 6.43
N GLU A 71 -19.95 23.97 7.77
CA GLU A 71 -20.62 24.99 8.59
C GLU A 71 -19.89 26.33 8.50
N ALA A 72 -18.56 26.35 8.57
CA ALA A 72 -17.75 27.55 8.34
C ALA A 72 -17.96 28.14 6.93
N ILE A 73 -18.13 27.29 5.92
CA ILE A 73 -18.44 27.71 4.54
C ILE A 73 -19.88 28.21 4.41
N SER A 74 -20.84 27.57 5.09
CA SER A 74 -22.26 27.95 5.03
C SER A 74 -22.56 29.24 5.80
N GLY A 75 -21.82 29.51 6.88
CA GLY A 75 -21.91 30.75 7.66
C GLY A 75 -21.14 31.94 7.06
N GLY A 76 -20.22 31.69 6.13
CA GLY A 76 -19.36 32.69 5.50
C GLY A 76 -19.70 32.92 4.03
N ASN A 77 -20.63 33.86 3.77
CA ASN A 77 -20.93 34.55 2.51
C ASN A 77 -20.58 33.76 1.21
N ILE A 78 -21.61 33.29 0.51
CA ILE A 78 -21.59 32.53 -0.76
C ILE A 78 -20.53 32.98 -1.80
N GLN A 79 -20.07 34.24 -1.76
CA GLN A 79 -18.95 34.76 -2.54
C GLN A 79 -17.58 34.12 -2.23
N ALA A 80 -17.32 33.70 -0.99
CA ALA A 80 -16.08 33.05 -0.58
C ALA A 80 -15.95 31.63 -1.16
N ILE A 81 -17.07 30.96 -1.43
CA ILE A 81 -17.11 29.62 -2.05
C ILE A 81 -16.48 29.66 -3.45
N GLN A 82 -16.73 30.72 -4.24
CA GLN A 82 -16.13 30.87 -5.58
C GLN A 82 -14.61 31.08 -5.52
N TYR A 83 -14.13 31.84 -4.53
CA TYR A 83 -12.69 32.02 -4.31
C TYR A 83 -12.02 30.72 -3.81
N PHE A 84 -12.64 30.00 -2.88
CA PHE A 84 -12.14 28.72 -2.37
C PHE A 84 -12.12 27.62 -3.43
N LEU A 85 -13.13 27.56 -4.31
CA LEU A 85 -13.15 26.63 -5.44
C LEU A 85 -12.01 26.93 -6.43
N GLY A 86 -11.74 28.21 -6.69
CA GLY A 86 -10.59 28.64 -7.49
C GLY A 86 -9.25 28.21 -6.88
N LEU A 87 -9.08 28.41 -5.57
CA LEU A 87 -7.87 27.97 -4.85
C LEU A 87 -7.70 26.45 -4.90
N LYS A 88 -8.75 25.67 -4.63
CA LYS A 88 -8.71 24.21 -4.70
C LYS A 88 -8.43 23.70 -6.12
N TYR A 89 -8.92 24.39 -7.14
CA TYR A 89 -8.63 24.07 -8.54
C TYR A 89 -7.16 24.31 -8.91
N VAL A 90 -6.57 25.43 -8.48
CA VAL A 90 -5.15 25.73 -8.68
C VAL A 90 -4.26 24.74 -7.90
N GLU A 91 -4.66 24.38 -6.69
CA GLU A 91 -3.98 23.38 -5.86
C GLU A 91 -4.02 21.99 -6.51
N ALA A 92 -5.18 21.57 -7.05
CA ALA A 92 -5.30 20.33 -7.82
C ALA A 92 -4.43 20.33 -9.09
N ILE A 93 -4.33 21.46 -9.80
CA ILE A 93 -3.42 21.61 -10.95
C ILE A 93 -1.96 21.48 -10.51
N LYS A 94 -1.58 22.05 -9.36
CA LYS A 94 -0.23 21.92 -8.80
C LYS A 94 0.08 20.47 -8.41
N ASP A 95 -0.86 19.76 -7.79
CA ASP A 95 -0.68 18.35 -7.42
C ASP A 95 -0.61 17.44 -8.65
N ILE A 96 -1.40 17.72 -9.68
CA ILE A 96 -1.28 17.05 -10.98
C ILE A 96 0.07 17.39 -11.63
N GLY A 97 0.51 18.65 -11.62
CA GLY A 97 1.80 19.06 -12.21
C GLY A 97 3.03 18.57 -11.45
N SER A 98 2.91 18.27 -10.15
CA SER A 98 4.00 17.81 -9.29
C SER A 98 4.02 16.29 -9.07
N SER A 99 2.99 15.57 -9.50
CA SER A 99 2.97 14.11 -9.54
C SER A 99 4.01 13.57 -10.52
N GLN A 100 4.94 12.73 -10.05
CA GLN A 100 5.96 12.05 -10.88
C GLN A 100 5.37 11.18 -12.00
N ASN A 101 4.08 10.84 -11.93
CA ASN A 101 3.38 10.03 -12.94
C ASN A 101 2.57 10.87 -13.93
N SER A 102 2.58 12.19 -13.79
CA SER A 102 2.13 13.08 -14.86
C SER A 102 3.16 13.04 -15.96
N LYS A 103 2.97 12.06 -16.86
CA LYS A 103 3.49 12.09 -18.21
C LYS A 103 2.89 13.33 -18.88
N LEU A 104 3.43 14.50 -18.55
CA LEU A 104 3.54 15.61 -19.48
C LEU A 104 4.37 15.04 -20.63
N VAL A 105 3.69 14.31 -21.51
CA VAL A 105 4.15 14.09 -22.86
C VAL A 105 4.09 15.49 -23.47
N LEU A 106 5.15 16.26 -23.25
CA LEU A 106 5.60 17.27 -24.18
C LEU A 106 5.85 16.50 -25.48
N MET A 107 4.77 16.23 -26.22
CA MET A 107 4.86 15.87 -27.61
C MET A 107 5.28 17.18 -28.28
N PRO A 108 6.52 17.32 -28.77
CA PRO A 108 6.88 18.53 -29.46
C PRO A 108 5.95 18.63 -30.66
N LEU A 109 5.08 19.64 -30.68
CA LEU A 109 4.29 19.97 -31.87
C LEU A 109 5.19 20.47 -33.02
N GLU A 110 6.50 20.57 -32.80
CA GLU A 110 7.50 21.00 -33.77
C GLU A 110 8.17 19.84 -34.53
N ALA A 111 7.47 18.74 -34.79
CA ALA A 111 7.90 17.80 -35.84
C ALA A 111 7.79 18.45 -37.25
N GLY A 112 6.94 19.48 -37.39
CA GLY A 112 6.84 20.28 -38.62
C GLY A 112 8.00 21.27 -38.80
N GLY A 113 8.49 21.87 -37.71
CA GLY A 113 9.52 22.92 -37.76
C GLY A 113 10.91 22.42 -38.16
N VAL A 114 11.29 21.20 -37.77
CA VAL A 114 12.63 20.65 -38.09
C VAL A 114 12.76 20.34 -39.58
N THR A 115 11.68 19.91 -40.25
CA THR A 115 11.68 19.67 -41.70
C THR A 115 11.79 20.98 -42.48
N GLY A 116 11.14 22.05 -42.00
CA GLY A 116 11.24 23.39 -42.59
C GLY A 116 12.62 24.04 -42.41
N ALA A 117 13.27 23.85 -41.26
CA ALA A 117 14.61 24.36 -41.01
C ALA A 117 15.65 23.71 -41.94
N VAL A 118 15.58 22.38 -42.15
CA VAL A 118 16.50 21.69 -43.07
C VAL A 118 16.24 22.10 -44.53
N ALA A 119 14.99 22.30 -44.93
CA ALA A 119 14.64 22.80 -46.26
C ALA A 119 15.15 24.24 -46.48
N GLY A 120 15.00 25.14 -45.50
CA GLY A 120 15.49 26.52 -45.59
C GLY A 120 17.02 26.62 -45.67
N ILE A 121 17.74 25.75 -44.94
CA ILE A 121 19.21 25.70 -45.02
C ILE A 121 19.65 25.11 -46.37
N ALA A 122 18.94 24.10 -46.89
CA ALA A 122 19.20 23.57 -48.22
C ALA A 122 18.96 24.62 -49.32
N GLU A 123 17.91 25.45 -49.19
CA GLU A 123 17.62 26.53 -50.13
C GLU A 123 18.63 27.68 -50.04
N LEU A 124 19.10 28.03 -48.84
CA LEU A 124 20.21 28.98 -48.64
C LEU A 124 21.53 28.45 -49.22
N LEU A 125 21.82 27.16 -49.04
CA LEU A 125 23.02 26.52 -49.61
C LEU A 125 22.93 26.40 -51.14
N LYS A 126 21.72 26.22 -51.68
CA LYS A 126 21.49 26.19 -53.13
C LYS A 126 21.56 27.60 -53.72
N ALA A 127 21.03 28.61 -53.01
CA ALA A 127 21.12 30.01 -53.41
C ALA A 127 22.56 30.54 -53.33
N SER A 128 23.35 30.13 -52.33
CA SER A 128 24.75 30.55 -52.18
C SER A 128 25.68 29.91 -53.22
N ASN A 129 25.34 28.73 -53.76
CA ASN A 129 26.11 28.08 -54.82
C ASN A 129 25.79 28.56 -56.25
N ILE A 130 24.87 29.51 -56.43
CA ILE A 130 24.50 30.03 -57.78
C ILE A 130 25.15 31.39 -58.08
N THR A 131 25.79 32.05 -57.13
CA THR A 131 26.37 33.40 -57.36
C THR A 131 27.83 33.50 -56.97
N THR A 132 28.71 33.10 -57.90
CA THR A 132 29.87 33.86 -58.44
C THR A 132 30.95 32.91 -59.00
N PRO A 133 31.87 33.36 -59.88
CA PRO A 133 31.91 34.52 -60.80
C PRO A 133 32.25 34.04 -62.25
N THR A 134 32.17 34.83 -63.32
CA THR A 134 33.32 35.57 -63.91
C THR A 134 32.97 35.99 -65.35
N ALA A 135 33.50 37.16 -65.74
CA ALA A 135 33.84 37.64 -67.09
C ALA A 135 32.72 37.85 -68.12
#